data_AF-A0ABD6E300-F1
#
_entry.id   AF-A0ABD6E300-F1
#
_cell.length_a   1.000
_cell.length_b   1.000
_cell.length_c   1.000
_cell.angle_alpha   90.00
_cell.angle_beta   90.00
_cell.angle_gamma   90.00
#
_symmetry.space_group_name_H-M   'P 1'
#
loop_
_entity.id
_entity.type
_entity.pdbx_description
1 polymer ?
#
loop_
_entity_poly.entity_id
_entity_poly.type
_entity_poly.pdbx_seq_one_letter_code
_entity_poly.pdbx_strand_id
1 'polypeptide(L)'
;MVEAVCHRCGREWDYTGGSDYYGTCPNCKTSVTLDGGSERAEPEAERDPYPSDRTADTVEVQAGGHELREVTVAEAIVALDEAVTELYELGGDRSEAVSDLTERIEERDRSVEEIGEGLEELAGYFEELAEEMGGGVEYEHIDTSRAVPAALEGLDVEEVKV
;
A
#
# COMPACT_ATOMS: atom_id res chain seq x y z
N MET A 1 38.66 -31.34 28.11
CA MET A 1 38.31 -30.03 28.66
C MET A 1 38.54 -29.06 27.52
N VAL A 2 37.51 -28.35 27.09
CA VAL A 2 37.56 -27.48 25.90
C VAL A 2 37.48 -26.04 26.40
N GLU A 3 38.47 -25.21 26.03
CA GLU A 3 38.43 -23.78 26.29
C GLU A 3 37.35 -23.16 25.39
N ALA A 4 36.31 -22.59 26.00
CA ALA A 4 35.16 -22.05 25.29
C ALA A 4 35.15 -20.52 25.38
N VAL A 5 34.98 -19.84 24.25
CA VAL A 5 34.90 -18.38 24.19
C VAL A 5 33.53 -17.95 23.68
N CYS A 6 32.81 -17.14 24.45
CA CYS A 6 31.51 -16.65 24.03
C CYS A 6 31.64 -15.53 22.99
N HIS A 7 31.16 -15.75 21.77
CA HIS A 7 31.12 -14.72 20.72
C HIS A 7 30.28 -13.48 21.09
N ARG A 8 29.33 -13.61 22.04
CA ARG A 8 28.45 -12.51 22.43
C ARG A 8 29.01 -11.63 23.54
N CYS A 9 29.66 -12.21 24.55
CA CYS A 9 30.17 -11.46 25.70
C CYS A 9 31.69 -11.54 25.91
N GLY A 10 32.39 -12.24 25.03
CA GLY A 10 33.86 -12.39 25.06
C GLY A 10 34.38 -13.18 26.26
N ARG A 11 33.50 -13.80 27.06
CA ARG A 11 33.92 -14.53 28.26
C ARG A 11 34.50 -15.88 27.87
N GLU A 12 35.67 -16.18 28.42
CA GLU A 12 36.34 -17.46 28.33
C GLU A 12 35.99 -18.31 29.56
N TRP A 13 35.75 -19.60 29.38
CA TRP A 13 35.60 -20.54 30.48
C TRP A 13 35.94 -21.97 30.05
N ASP A 14 36.34 -22.80 31.02
CA ASP A 14 36.55 -24.22 30.81
C ASP A 14 35.20 -24.94 30.74
N TYR A 15 34.85 -25.45 29.56
CA TYR A 15 33.61 -26.23 29.40
C TYR A 15 33.81 -27.67 29.89
N THR A 16 32.96 -28.07 30.84
CA THR A 16 32.95 -29.41 31.47
C THR A 16 31.70 -30.23 31.15
N GLY A 17 30.86 -29.77 30.21
CA GLY A 17 29.66 -30.49 29.80
C GLY A 17 29.95 -31.65 28.84
N GLY A 18 28.96 -32.52 28.62
CA GLY A 18 29.11 -33.73 27.81
C GLY A 18 28.90 -33.55 26.30
N SER A 19 28.79 -32.31 25.81
CA SER A 19 28.56 -32.01 24.38
C SER A 19 29.81 -31.37 23.78
N ASP A 20 30.36 -31.96 22.72
CA ASP A 20 31.61 -31.51 22.10
C ASP A 20 31.42 -30.36 21.10
N TYR A 21 30.17 -30.10 20.67
CA TYR A 21 29.87 -29.14 19.59
C TYR A 21 29.27 -27.83 20.08
N TYR A 22 28.46 -27.88 21.14
CA TYR A 22 27.75 -26.72 21.65
C TYR A 22 27.76 -26.69 23.18
N GLY A 23 28.02 -25.51 23.72
CA GLY A 23 27.95 -25.20 25.14
C GLY A 23 27.15 -23.93 25.40
N THR A 24 26.54 -23.82 26.57
CA THR A 24 25.83 -22.59 26.96
C THR A 24 26.76 -21.70 27.76
N CYS A 25 26.94 -20.44 27.34
CA CYS A 25 27.75 -19.50 28.09
C CYS A 25 27.16 -19.30 29.51
N PRO A 26 27.94 -19.51 30.58
CA PRO A 26 27.43 -19.38 31.94
C PRO A 26 26.98 -17.96 32.27
N ASN A 27 27.55 -16.95 31.61
CA ASN A 27 27.31 -15.53 31.86
C ASN A 27 26.04 -15.00 31.16
N CYS A 28 25.97 -15.13 29.84
CA CYS A 28 24.89 -14.53 29.03
C CYS A 28 23.85 -15.55 28.53
N LYS A 29 23.99 -16.83 28.91
CA LYS A 29 23.13 -17.94 28.49
C LYS A 29 23.01 -18.15 26.98
N THR A 30 23.85 -17.50 26.19
CA THR A 30 23.89 -17.69 24.73
C THR A 30 24.54 -19.04 24.41
N SER A 31 23.97 -19.78 23.46
CA SER A 31 24.57 -21.00 22.91
C SER A 31 25.82 -20.64 22.12
N VAL A 32 26.93 -21.28 22.44
CA VAL A 32 28.25 -21.06 21.86
C VAL A 32 28.72 -22.37 21.24
N THR A 33 29.22 -22.31 20.01
CA THR A 33 29.88 -23.44 19.35
C THR A 33 31.24 -23.65 20.01
N LEU A 34 31.54 -24.88 20.41
CA LEU A 34 32.82 -25.24 21.00
C LEU A 34 33.76 -25.68 19.86
N ASP A 35 34.99 -25.17 19.84
CA ASP A 35 36.03 -25.56 18.86
C ASP A 35 36.63 -26.94 19.20
N GLY A 36 35.77 -27.89 19.58
CA GLY A 36 36.10 -29.27 19.84
C GLY A 36 36.26 -30.05 18.53
N GLY A 37 37.42 -29.90 17.88
CA GLY A 37 38.01 -30.87 16.97
C GLY A 37 37.10 -31.44 15.88
N SER A 38 37.00 -30.74 14.76
CA SER A 38 36.92 -31.42 13.48
C SER A 38 37.88 -30.73 12.53
N GLU A 39 38.90 -31.46 12.08
CA GLU A 39 39.62 -31.19 10.85
C GLU A 39 38.58 -31.14 9.73
N ARG A 40 37.97 -29.97 9.58
CA ARG A 40 37.07 -29.66 8.49
C ARG A 40 37.99 -29.59 7.29
N ALA A 41 37.92 -30.61 6.44
CA ALA A 41 38.45 -30.53 5.09
C ALA A 41 38.02 -29.19 4.51
N GLU A 42 38.98 -28.27 4.39
CA GLU A 42 38.80 -27.08 3.59
C GLU A 42 38.44 -27.59 2.20
N PRO A 43 37.25 -27.28 1.64
CA PRO A 43 37.14 -27.41 0.21
C PRO A 43 38.16 -26.42 -0.33
N GLU A 44 39.23 -26.93 -0.93
CA GLU A 44 40.03 -26.20 -1.92
C GLU A 44 39.07 -25.84 -3.06
N ALA A 45 38.19 -24.87 -2.80
CA ALA A 45 37.63 -24.08 -3.85
C ALA A 45 38.83 -23.35 -4.42
N GLU A 46 39.26 -23.77 -5.61
CA GLU A 46 40.05 -22.94 -6.51
C GLU A 46 39.54 -21.52 -6.36
N ARG A 47 40.34 -20.69 -5.70
CA ARG A 47 40.12 -19.26 -5.69
C ARG A 47 40.26 -18.86 -7.14
N ASP A 48 39.12 -18.67 -7.77
CA ASP A 48 39.01 -18.06 -9.08
C ASP A 48 39.93 -16.82 -9.10
N PRO A 49 40.98 -16.80 -9.94
CA PRO A 49 41.98 -15.73 -9.92
C PRO A 49 41.41 -14.35 -10.31
N TYR A 50 40.12 -14.26 -10.67
CA TYR A 50 39.49 -13.02 -11.07
C TYR A 50 38.11 -12.81 -10.43
N PRO A 51 38.03 -12.24 -9.21
CA PRO A 51 36.79 -11.62 -8.72
C PRO A 51 36.53 -10.26 -9.39
N SER A 52 37.11 -9.99 -10.57
CA SER A 52 36.93 -8.73 -11.31
C SER A 52 35.78 -8.77 -12.30
N ASP A 53 35.18 -9.93 -12.58
CA ASP A 53 34.01 -10.05 -13.48
C ASP A 53 32.67 -9.84 -12.76
N ARG A 54 32.70 -9.38 -11.50
CA ARG A 54 31.54 -8.72 -10.86
C ARG A 54 31.40 -7.26 -11.28
N THR A 55 31.82 -6.91 -12.49
CA THR A 55 31.58 -5.60 -13.07
C THR A 55 30.10 -5.46 -13.38
N ALA A 56 29.39 -4.85 -12.43
CA ALA A 56 27.99 -4.46 -12.48
C ALA A 56 27.01 -5.62 -12.70
N ASP A 57 26.42 -6.13 -11.61
CA ASP A 57 25.17 -6.86 -11.71
C ASP A 57 24.18 -5.97 -12.49
N THR A 58 23.92 -6.38 -13.73
CA THR A 58 22.97 -5.74 -14.64
C THR A 58 21.68 -6.52 -14.58
N VAL A 59 20.57 -5.79 -14.72
CA VAL A 59 19.21 -6.33 -14.69
C VAL A 59 18.50 -5.88 -15.96
N GLU A 60 17.68 -6.77 -16.51
CA GLU A 60 16.81 -6.44 -17.63
C GLU A 60 15.57 -5.71 -17.10
N VAL A 61 15.37 -4.48 -17.56
CA VAL A 61 14.22 -3.66 -17.17
C VAL A 61 13.34 -3.41 -18.39
N GLN A 62 12.03 -3.67 -18.23
CA GLN A 62 10.99 -3.25 -19.16
C GLN A 62 10.11 -2.18 -18.49
N ALA A 63 10.19 -0.95 -18.99
CA ALA A 63 9.38 0.17 -18.52
C ALA A 63 8.57 0.75 -19.69
N GLY A 64 7.31 1.11 -19.46
CA GLY A 64 6.52 1.93 -20.40
C GLY A 64 6.26 1.35 -21.80
N GLY A 65 6.20 0.02 -21.97
CA GLY A 65 5.97 -0.60 -23.29
C GLY A 65 7.18 -0.58 -24.24
N HIS A 66 8.37 -0.23 -23.74
CA HIS A 66 9.62 -0.27 -24.50
C HIS A 66 10.26 -1.68 -24.47
N GLU A 67 11.21 -1.91 -25.38
CA GLU A 67 11.99 -3.16 -25.44
C GLU A 67 12.89 -3.32 -24.19
N LEU A 68 13.21 -4.57 -23.86
CA LEU A 68 14.07 -4.91 -22.72
C LEU A 68 15.44 -4.23 -22.88
N ARG A 69 15.88 -3.55 -21.82
CA ARG A 69 17.23 -2.98 -21.74
C ARG A 69 17.96 -3.51 -20.53
N GLU A 70 19.21 -3.88 -20.71
CA GLU A 70 20.13 -4.18 -19.61
C GLU A 70 20.61 -2.86 -19.01
N VAL A 71 20.38 -2.68 -17.71
CA VAL A 71 20.83 -1.53 -16.93
C VAL A 71 21.52 -2.03 -15.67
N THR A 72 22.38 -1.23 -15.07
CA THR A 72 22.93 -1.61 -13.76
C THR A 72 21.83 -1.61 -12.69
N VAL A 73 21.98 -2.43 -11.65
CA VAL A 73 21.04 -2.41 -10.51
C VAL A 73 20.91 -1.01 -9.91
N ALA A 74 21.99 -0.23 -9.88
CA ALA A 74 21.96 1.15 -9.38
C ALA A 74 21.08 2.05 -10.25
N GLU A 75 21.23 1.99 -11.58
CA GLU A 75 20.38 2.75 -12.51
C GLU A 75 18.91 2.29 -12.45
N ALA A 76 18.66 0.99 -12.28
CA ALA A 76 17.31 0.47 -12.12
C ALA A 76 16.62 1.00 -10.86
N ILE A 77 17.35 1.10 -9.74
CA ILE A 77 16.82 1.64 -8.49
C ILE A 77 16.49 3.12 -8.63
N VAL A 78 17.37 3.92 -9.26
CA VAL A 78 17.10 5.35 -9.50
C VAL A 78 15.86 5.53 -10.38
N ALA A 79 15.76 4.79 -11.48
CA ALA A 79 14.59 4.86 -12.36
C ALA A 79 13.29 4.43 -11.65
N LEU A 80 13.36 3.47 -10.72
CA LEU A 80 12.21 3.08 -9.92
C LEU A 80 11.81 4.16 -8.93
N ASP A 81 12.78 4.81 -8.28
CA ASP A 81 12.54 5.92 -7.33
C ASP A 81 11.87 7.12 -8.03
N GLU A 82 12.34 7.47 -9.23
CA GLU A 82 11.73 8.48 -10.09
C GLU A 82 10.30 8.10 -10.46
N ALA A 83 10.07 6.88 -10.95
CA ALA A 83 8.74 6.42 -11.32
C ALA A 83 7.76 6.37 -10.13
N VAL A 84 8.25 5.98 -8.94
CA VAL A 84 7.46 5.98 -7.72
C VAL A 84 7.12 7.42 -7.31
N THR A 85 8.05 8.36 -7.45
CA THR A 85 7.81 9.78 -7.19
C THR A 85 6.73 10.34 -8.13
N GLU A 86 6.82 10.06 -9.43
CA GLU A 86 5.80 10.45 -10.41
C GLU A 86 4.42 9.86 -10.08
N LEU A 87 4.37 8.61 -9.60
CA LEU A 87 3.12 7.99 -9.15
C LEU A 87 2.53 8.67 -7.92
N TYR A 88 3.36 9.14 -6.98
CA TYR A 88 2.88 9.91 -5.82
C TYR A 88 2.33 11.27 -6.24
N GLU A 89 2.99 11.97 -7.16
CA GLU A 89 2.52 13.25 -7.70
C GLU A 89 1.19 13.06 -8.46
N LEU A 90 1.12 12.08 -9.37
CA LEU A 90 -0.10 11.74 -10.09
C LEU A 90 -1.23 11.31 -9.14
N GLY A 91 -0.89 10.58 -8.08
CA GLY A 91 -1.82 10.22 -7.01
C GLY A 91 -2.37 11.44 -6.28
N GLY A 92 -1.51 12.43 -6.02
CA GLY A 92 -1.88 13.73 -5.46
C GLY A 92 -2.86 14.48 -6.35
N ASP A 93 -2.52 14.67 -7.63
CA ASP A 93 -3.37 15.35 -8.62
C ASP A 93 -4.73 14.66 -8.76
N ARG A 94 -4.74 13.32 -8.77
CA ARG A 94 -5.99 12.54 -8.81
C ARG A 94 -6.81 12.74 -7.54
N SER A 95 -6.18 12.79 -6.36
CA SER A 95 -6.87 13.00 -5.09
C SER A 95 -7.51 14.38 -5.04
N GLU A 96 -6.81 15.41 -5.52
CA GLU A 96 -7.34 16.78 -5.63
C GLU A 96 -8.55 16.80 -6.59
N ALA A 97 -8.41 16.21 -7.78
CA ALA A 97 -9.51 16.12 -8.74
C ALA A 97 -10.74 15.37 -8.19
N VAL A 98 -10.55 14.31 -7.39
CA VAL A 98 -11.65 13.59 -6.74
C VAL A 98 -12.30 14.45 -5.64
N SER A 99 -11.52 15.24 -4.92
CA SER A 99 -12.02 16.15 -3.88
C SER A 99 -12.87 17.25 -4.51
N ASP A 100 -12.39 17.89 -5.58
CA ASP A 100 -13.14 18.87 -6.38
C ASP A 100 -14.45 18.29 -6.94
N LEU A 101 -14.42 17.04 -7.42
CA LEU A 101 -15.63 16.38 -7.90
C LEU A 101 -16.63 16.11 -6.77
N THR A 102 -16.15 15.75 -5.58
CA THR A 102 -16.99 15.50 -4.41
C THR A 102 -17.69 16.79 -3.98
N GLU A 103 -16.96 17.90 -3.88
CA GLU A 103 -17.55 19.20 -3.53
C GLU A 103 -18.63 19.64 -4.53
N ARG A 104 -18.39 19.44 -5.83
CA ARG A 104 -19.39 19.75 -6.87
C ARG A 104 -20.63 18.87 -6.80
N ILE A 105 -20.48 17.60 -6.42
CA ILE A 105 -21.62 16.70 -6.21
C ILE A 105 -22.45 17.20 -5.03
N GLU A 106 -21.81 17.54 -3.90
CA GLU A 106 -22.49 18.07 -2.73
C GLU A 106 -23.22 19.41 -3.00
N GLU A 107 -22.62 20.29 -3.80
CA GLU A 107 -23.27 21.53 -4.23
C GLU A 107 -24.48 21.27 -5.15
N ARG A 108 -24.34 20.32 -6.07
CA ARG A 108 -25.44 19.90 -6.94
C ARG A 108 -26.58 19.29 -6.13
N ASP A 109 -26.28 18.43 -5.16
CA ASP A 109 -27.31 17.75 -4.36
C ASP A 109 -28.08 18.76 -3.51
N ARG A 110 -27.41 19.74 -2.89
CA ARG A 110 -28.09 20.89 -2.25
C ARG A 110 -28.99 21.67 -3.20
N SER A 111 -28.52 21.91 -4.43
CA SER A 111 -29.33 22.61 -5.44
C SER A 111 -30.58 21.81 -5.83
N VAL A 112 -30.48 20.48 -5.89
CA VAL A 112 -31.61 19.58 -6.17
C VAL A 112 -32.61 19.57 -5.01
N GLU A 113 -32.13 19.57 -3.77
CA GLU A 113 -32.97 19.71 -2.58
C GLU A 113 -33.74 21.04 -2.60
N GLU A 114 -33.06 22.16 -2.84
CA GLU A 114 -33.70 23.48 -2.94
C GLU A 114 -34.76 23.54 -4.06
N ILE A 115 -34.50 22.91 -5.21
CA ILE A 115 -35.48 22.81 -6.30
C ILE A 115 -36.67 21.95 -5.87
N GLY A 116 -36.43 20.83 -5.16
CA GLY A 116 -37.48 19.97 -4.62
C GLY A 116 -38.41 20.73 -3.68
N GLU A 117 -37.85 21.44 -2.70
CA GLU A 117 -38.61 22.27 -1.77
C GLU A 117 -39.44 23.34 -2.50
N GLY A 118 -38.85 24.03 -3.48
CA GLY A 118 -39.58 25.04 -4.26
C GLY A 118 -40.72 24.45 -5.11
N LEU A 119 -40.55 23.22 -5.62
CA LEU A 119 -41.62 22.52 -6.33
C LEU A 119 -42.77 22.09 -5.41
N GLU A 120 -42.45 21.64 -4.19
CA GLU A 120 -43.47 21.33 -3.18
C GLU A 120 -44.24 22.57 -2.75
N GLU A 121 -43.56 23.70 -2.55
CA GLU A 121 -44.21 24.97 -2.24
C GLU A 121 -45.15 25.40 -3.37
N LEU A 122 -44.70 25.32 -4.63
CA LEU A 122 -45.52 25.61 -5.80
C LEU A 122 -46.74 24.68 -5.91
N ALA A 123 -46.57 23.39 -5.65
CA ALA A 123 -47.67 22.44 -5.65
C ALA A 123 -48.74 22.80 -4.60
N GLY A 124 -48.32 23.20 -3.40
CA GLY A 124 -49.21 23.69 -2.35
C GLY A 124 -49.99 24.95 -2.77
N TYR A 125 -49.34 25.91 -3.44
CA TYR A 125 -50.04 27.09 -3.99
C TYR A 125 -51.14 26.71 -5.00
N PHE A 126 -50.86 25.76 -5.89
CA PHE A 126 -51.85 25.31 -6.87
C PHE A 126 -52.97 24.48 -6.25
N GLU A 127 -52.69 23.70 -5.19
CA GLU A 127 -53.70 23.00 -4.41
C GLU A 127 -54.69 23.99 -3.77
N GLU A 128 -54.17 25.01 -3.06
CA GLU A 128 -54.99 26.06 -2.46
C GLU A 128 -55.86 26.79 -3.50
N LEU A 129 -55.28 27.13 -4.66
CA LEU A 129 -55.99 27.76 -5.77
C LEU A 129 -57.11 26.86 -6.33
N ALA A 130 -56.85 25.56 -6.45
CA ALA A 130 -57.83 24.61 -6.96
C ALA A 130 -58.99 24.43 -5.99
N GLU A 131 -58.71 24.35 -4.69
CA GLU A 131 -59.73 24.30 -3.64
C GLU A 131 -60.61 25.56 -3.66
N GLU A 132 -60.02 26.75 -3.81
CA GLU A 132 -60.76 28.01 -3.93
C GLU A 132 -61.72 28.00 -5.13
N MET A 133 -61.33 27.37 -6.23
CA MET A 133 -62.16 27.22 -7.44
C MET A 133 -63.12 26.01 -7.40
N GLY A 134 -63.18 25.27 -6.28
CA GLY A 134 -64.06 24.11 -6.11
C GLY A 134 -63.60 22.85 -6.86
N GLY A 135 -62.33 22.79 -7.25
CA GLY A 135 -61.64 21.62 -7.77
C GLY A 135 -60.71 20.98 -6.75
N GLY A 136 -59.98 19.94 -7.16
CA GLY A 136 -58.88 19.34 -6.40
C GLY A 136 -57.80 18.90 -7.36
N VAL A 137 -56.54 18.91 -6.92
CA VAL A 137 -55.38 18.50 -7.72
C VAL A 137 -54.66 17.38 -6.97
N GLU A 138 -54.45 16.25 -7.62
CA GLU A 138 -53.56 15.20 -7.15
C GLU A 138 -52.22 15.36 -7.88
N TYR A 139 -51.13 15.49 -7.11
CA TYR A 139 -49.78 15.46 -7.66
C TYR A 139 -49.17 14.08 -7.42
N GLU A 140 -48.58 13.49 -8.46
CA GLU A 140 -47.61 12.41 -8.26
C GLU A 140 -46.34 13.03 -7.69
N HIS A 141 -45.94 12.60 -6.49
CA HIS A 141 -44.67 13.02 -5.89
C HIS A 141 -43.52 12.59 -6.81
N ILE A 142 -42.81 13.57 -7.36
CA ILE A 142 -41.63 13.33 -8.18
C ILE A 142 -40.48 13.07 -7.21
N ASP A 143 -40.08 11.81 -7.10
CA ASP A 143 -38.92 11.42 -6.31
C ASP A 143 -37.64 11.95 -6.97
N THR A 144 -37.13 13.07 -6.45
CA THR A 144 -35.89 13.72 -6.90
C THR A 144 -34.63 12.99 -6.44
N SER A 145 -34.75 12.09 -5.44
CA SER A 145 -33.62 11.28 -4.95
C SER A 145 -33.21 10.20 -5.96
N ARG A 146 -34.09 9.85 -6.90
CA ARG A 146 -33.84 8.83 -7.93
C ARG A 146 -32.98 9.29 -9.11
N ALA A 147 -32.38 10.48 -9.05
CA ALA A 147 -31.41 10.94 -10.04
C ALA A 147 -30.00 10.33 -9.83
N VAL A 148 -29.90 9.15 -9.23
CA VAL A 148 -28.67 8.35 -9.22
C VAL A 148 -28.47 7.85 -10.66
N PRO A 149 -27.37 8.23 -11.34
CA PRO A 149 -27.04 7.63 -12.63
C PRO A 149 -27.03 6.11 -12.46
N ALA A 150 -27.62 5.33 -13.37
CA ALA A 150 -27.61 3.86 -13.30
C ALA A 150 -26.20 3.25 -13.13
N ALA A 151 -25.16 4.02 -13.45
CA ALA A 151 -23.75 3.69 -13.20
C ALA A 151 -23.36 3.61 -11.71
N LEU A 152 -24.13 4.21 -10.80
CA LEU A 152 -23.88 4.25 -9.35
C LEU A 152 -24.79 3.31 -8.54
N GLU A 153 -25.81 2.68 -9.15
CA GLU A 153 -26.77 1.77 -8.48
C GLU A 153 -26.16 0.43 -7.96
N GLY A 154 -24.83 0.29 -7.96
CA GLY A 154 -24.14 -0.90 -7.45
C GLY A 154 -22.79 -0.63 -6.80
N LEU A 155 -22.49 0.64 -6.51
CA LEU A 155 -21.29 1.00 -5.75
C LEU A 155 -21.68 1.17 -4.28
N ASP A 156 -21.35 0.17 -3.46
CA ASP A 156 -21.38 0.27 -1.99
C ASP A 156 -20.34 1.31 -1.56
N VAL A 157 -20.78 2.55 -1.37
CA VAL A 157 -19.92 3.68 -0.98
C VAL A 157 -19.56 3.66 0.52
N GLU A 158 -20.11 2.74 1.31
CA GLU A 158 -19.85 2.62 2.76
C GLU A 158 -18.46 2.06 3.12
N GLU A 159 -17.65 1.62 2.14
CA GLU A 159 -16.35 0.98 2.40
C GLU A 159 -15.11 1.73 1.88
N VAL A 160 -15.22 3.03 1.58
CA VAL A 160 -14.04 3.87 1.36
C VAL A 160 -13.63 4.54 2.67
N LYS A 161 -13.01 3.75 3.56
CA LYS A 161 -12.18 4.32 4.64
C LYS A 161 -10.84 4.70 4.05
N VAL A 162 -10.62 6.01 3.92
CA VAL A 162 -9.28 6.61 3.76
C VAL A 162 -8.52 6.49 5.08
#